data_AF-A0A2X2C309-F1
#
_entry.id   AF-A0A2X2C309-F1
#
_cell.length_a   1.000
_cell.length_b   1.000
_cell.length_c   1.000
_cell.angle_alpha   90.00
_cell.angle_beta   90.00
_cell.angle_gamma   90.00
#
_symmetry.space_group_name_H-M   'P 1'
#
loop_
_entity.id
_entity.type
_entity.pdbx_description
1 polymer ?
#
loop_
_entity_poly.entity_id
_entity_poly.type
_entity_poly.pdbx_seq_one_letter_code
_entity_poly.pdbx_strand_id
1 'polypeptide(L)'
;MEHVSTTTLIIILIGMIFASAYFSGTETSMMTINRYRLRHAAKQGNRSAKRVEKLLQRPDRLISLVLIGNNLINIVASALATIVGMRLYGDAGVAIATGVLTFVILIFAEVLPKSIAALYPERFAYPSSVLLSPLQKIMLPVVWFF
;
A
#
# COMPACT_ATOMS: atom_id res chain seq x y z
N MET A 1 4.41 8.82 24.61
CA MET A 1 3.14 8.90 23.84
C MET A 1 2.02 9.62 24.61
N GLU A 2 2.22 10.02 25.87
CA GLU A 2 1.25 10.80 26.65
C GLU A 2 1.05 12.25 26.17
N HIS A 3 1.95 12.78 25.33
CA HIS A 3 1.84 14.13 24.77
C HIS A 3 1.18 14.20 23.38
N VAL A 4 0.87 13.07 22.74
CA VAL A 4 0.23 13.06 21.42
C VAL A 4 -1.28 13.00 21.62
N SER A 5 -2.03 13.97 21.10
CA SER A 5 -3.48 14.01 21.24
C SER A 5 -4.15 12.84 20.51
N THR A 6 -5.30 12.38 21.00
CA THR A 6 -6.08 11.31 20.36
C THR A 6 -6.48 11.71 18.94
N THR A 7 -6.78 12.99 18.70
CA THR A 7 -7.06 13.52 17.35
C THR A 7 -5.89 13.32 16.40
N THR A 8 -4.65 13.60 16.84
CA THR A 8 -3.46 13.36 16.02
C THR A 8 -3.30 11.88 15.69
N LEU A 9 -3.53 10.98 16.64
CA LEU A 9 -3.49 9.53 16.39
C LEU A 9 -4.53 9.09 15.35
N ILE A 10 -5.75 9.65 15.41
CA ILE A 10 -6.81 9.38 14.44
C ILE A 10 -6.42 9.89 13.05
N ILE A 11 -5.85 11.09 12.94
CA ILE A 11 -5.39 11.65 11.65
C ILE A 11 -4.30 10.74 11.05
N ILE A 12 -3.34 10.30 11.86
CA ILE A 12 -2.29 9.38 11.40
C ILE A 12 -2.91 8.04 10.97
N LEU A 13 -3.85 7.49 11.75
CA LEU A 13 -4.54 6.24 11.42
C LEU A 13 -5.26 6.32 10.08
N ILE A 14 -5.98 7.41 9.82
CA ILE A 14 -6.64 7.66 8.52
C ILE A 14 -5.58 7.70 7.41
N GLY A 15 -4.46 8.39 7.63
CA GLY A 15 -3.34 8.39 6.68
C GLY A 15 -2.79 6.99 6.40
N MET A 16 -2.68 6.14 7.43
CA MET A 16 -2.24 4.75 7.27
C MET A 16 -3.23 3.93 6.44
N ILE A 17 -4.55 4.11 6.63
CA ILE A 17 -5.57 3.42 5.83
C ILE A 17 -5.44 3.80 4.34
N PHE A 18 -5.26 5.09 4.03
CA PHE A 18 -5.03 5.52 2.64
C PHE A 18 -3.71 4.98 2.06
N ALA A 19 -2.66 4.93 2.87
CA ALA A 19 -1.39 4.34 2.45
C ALA A 19 -1.54 2.84 2.15
N SER A 20 -2.22 2.09 3.02
CA SER A 20 -2.55 0.67 2.82
C SER A 20 -3.37 0.46 1.55
N ALA A 21 -4.42 1.27 1.35
CA ALA A 21 -5.23 1.28 0.14
C ALA A 21 -4.39 1.46 -1.14
N TYR A 22 -3.44 2.39 -1.09
CA TYR A 22 -2.53 2.67 -2.20
C TYR A 22 -1.59 1.49 -2.50
N PHE A 23 -0.97 0.87 -1.48
CA PHE A 23 -0.09 -0.29 -1.68
C PHE A 23 -0.87 -1.49 -2.24
N SER A 24 -2.04 -1.77 -1.69
CA SER A 24 -2.95 -2.82 -2.12
C SER A 24 -3.43 -2.65 -3.57
N GLY A 25 -3.84 -1.42 -3.95
CA GLY A 25 -4.17 -1.09 -5.33
C GLY A 25 -2.96 -1.18 -6.27
N THR A 26 -1.78 -0.76 -5.79
CA THR A 26 -0.54 -0.86 -6.57
C THR A 26 -0.17 -2.31 -6.90
N GLU A 27 -0.26 -3.21 -5.92
CA GLU A 27 -0.04 -4.65 -6.10
C GLU A 27 -0.88 -5.18 -7.26
N THR A 28 -2.20 -5.00 -7.16
CA THR A 28 -3.15 -5.50 -8.17
C THR A 28 -2.88 -4.87 -9.53
N SER A 29 -2.62 -3.55 -9.58
CA SER A 29 -2.35 -2.85 -10.83
C SER A 29 -1.12 -3.36 -11.57
N MET A 30 -0.05 -3.72 -10.84
CA MET A 30 1.19 -4.24 -11.42
C MET A 30 0.99 -5.66 -11.99
N MET A 31 0.09 -6.43 -11.38
CA MET A 31 -0.28 -7.77 -11.82
C MET A 31 -1.22 -7.74 -13.05
N THR A 32 -2.17 -6.82 -13.08
CA THR A 32 -3.20 -6.77 -14.13
C THR A 32 -2.85 -5.89 -15.33
N ILE A 33 -1.80 -5.04 -15.25
CA ILE A 33 -1.43 -4.17 -16.37
C ILE A 33 -1.01 -4.95 -17.63
N ASN A 34 -1.64 -4.61 -18.76
CA ASN A 34 -1.37 -5.22 -20.05
C ASN A 34 0.07 -4.92 -20.53
N ARG A 35 0.90 -5.96 -20.57
CA ARG A 35 2.33 -5.86 -20.91
C ARG A 35 2.59 -5.36 -22.32
N TYR A 36 1.73 -5.67 -23.29
CA TYR A 36 1.87 -5.22 -24.68
C TYR A 36 1.63 -3.70 -24.78
N ARG A 37 0.51 -3.22 -24.25
CA ARG A 37 0.19 -1.78 -24.21
C ARG A 37 1.26 -0.97 -23.46
N LEU A 38 1.73 -1.51 -22.34
CA LEU A 38 2.80 -0.90 -21.55
C LEU A 38 4.09 -0.72 -22.36
N ARG A 39 4.56 -1.77 -23.03
CA ARG A 39 5.75 -1.73 -23.89
C ARG A 39 5.58 -0.75 -25.05
N HIS A 40 4.40 -0.71 -25.65
CA HIS A 40 4.09 0.22 -26.72
C HIS A 40 4.15 1.68 -26.24
N ALA A 41 3.55 1.99 -25.08
CA ALA A 41 3.61 3.32 -24.47
C ALA A 41 5.05 3.70 -24.06
N ALA A 42 5.83 2.74 -23.55
CA ALA A 42 7.24 2.95 -23.22
C ALA A 42 8.08 3.29 -24.47
N LYS A 43 7.87 2.58 -25.59
CA LYS A 43 8.51 2.89 -26.88
C LYS A 43 8.14 4.26 -27.43
N GLN A 44 6.90 4.70 -27.22
CA GLN A 44 6.44 6.06 -27.58
C GLN A 44 6.99 7.17 -26.68
N GLY A 45 7.84 6.85 -25.69
CA GLY A 45 8.51 7.85 -24.86
C GLY A 45 7.84 8.15 -23.53
N ASN A 46 6.74 7.48 -23.17
CA ASN A 46 6.10 7.67 -21.86
C ASN A 46 7.05 7.23 -20.72
N ARG A 47 7.51 8.20 -19.93
CA ARG A 47 8.47 7.99 -18.83
C ARG A 47 7.93 7.08 -17.73
N SER A 48 6.64 7.19 -17.39
CA SER A 48 6.00 6.33 -16.38
C SER A 48 5.87 4.91 -16.89
N ALA A 49 5.48 4.72 -18.15
CA ALA A 49 5.44 3.41 -18.80
C ALA A 49 6.82 2.73 -18.79
N LYS A 50 7.89 3.46 -19.12
CA LYS A 50 9.28 2.95 -19.05
C LYS A 50 9.68 2.49 -17.64
N ARG A 51 9.30 3.27 -16.60
CA ARG A 51 9.58 2.89 -15.21
C ARG A 51 8.84 1.63 -14.80
N VAL A 52 7.54 1.58 -15.08
CA VAL A 52 6.71 0.39 -14.78
C VAL A 52 7.22 -0.83 -15.55
N GLU A 53 7.56 -0.69 -16.84
CA GLU A 53 8.15 -1.77 -17.63
C GLU A 53 9.44 -2.30 -16.98
N LYS A 54 10.32 -1.40 -16.51
CA LYS A 54 11.56 -1.77 -15.82
C LYS A 54 11.31 -2.46 -14.49
N LEU A 55 10.39 -1.94 -13.67
CA LEU A 55 10.01 -2.55 -12.39
C LEU A 55 9.50 -3.98 -12.59
N LEU A 56 8.71 -4.18 -13.64
CA LEU A 56 8.10 -5.47 -14.00
C LEU A 56 9.07 -6.46 -14.67
N GLN A 57 10.35 -6.11 -14.86
CA GLN A 57 11.37 -7.07 -15.25
C GLN A 57 11.70 -8.05 -14.12
N ARG A 58 11.47 -7.65 -12.86
CA ARG A 58 11.60 -8.50 -11.67
C ARG A 58 10.34 -8.39 -10.81
N PRO A 59 9.22 -8.98 -11.27
CA PRO A 59 7.92 -8.82 -10.63
C PRO A 59 7.93 -9.37 -9.20
N ASP A 60 8.60 -10.51 -8.94
CA ASP A 60 8.66 -11.12 -7.62
C ASP A 60 9.21 -10.14 -6.56
N ARG A 61 10.28 -9.41 -6.90
CA ARG A 61 10.88 -8.42 -6.00
C ARG A 61 9.98 -7.23 -5.74
N LEU A 62 9.27 -6.80 -6.79
CA LEU A 62 8.33 -5.68 -6.71
C LEU A 62 7.14 -6.03 -5.81
N ILE A 63 6.57 -7.22 -6.02
CA ILE A 63 5.40 -7.71 -5.28
C ILE A 63 5.78 -7.91 -3.81
N SER A 64 6.91 -8.57 -3.53
CA SER A 64 7.39 -8.74 -2.15
C SER A 64 7.58 -7.40 -1.45
N LEU A 65 8.15 -6.40 -2.13
CA LEU A 65 8.32 -5.05 -1.58
C LEU A 65 6.98 -4.39 -1.24
N VAL A 66 6.02 -4.46 -2.16
CA VAL A 66 4.68 -3.88 -1.97
C VAL A 66 3.94 -4.59 -0.83
N LEU A 67 4.04 -5.92 -0.74
CA LEU A 67 3.46 -6.73 0.33
C LEU A 67 4.06 -6.39 1.70
N ILE A 68 5.39 -6.27 1.80
CA ILE A 68 6.08 -5.86 3.04
C ILE A 68 5.60 -4.47 3.47
N GLY A 69 5.55 -3.51 2.55
CA GLY A 69 5.06 -2.16 2.83
C GLY A 69 3.60 -2.14 3.32
N ASN A 70 2.73 -2.89 2.64
CA ASN A 70 1.32 -3.01 3.01
C ASN A 70 1.15 -3.60 4.43
N ASN A 71 1.86 -4.69 4.71
CA ASN A 71 1.81 -5.35 6.01
C ASN A 71 2.34 -4.45 7.13
N LEU A 72 3.44 -3.74 6.89
CA LEU A 72 3.98 -2.80 7.87
C LEU A 72 2.96 -1.70 8.21
N ILE A 73 2.33 -1.11 7.19
CA ILE A 73 1.29 -0.08 7.38
C ILE A 73 0.11 -0.65 8.17
N ASN A 74 -0.36 -1.85 7.84
CA ASN A 74 -1.49 -2.48 8.55
C ASN A 74 -1.17 -2.79 10.01
N ILE A 75 0.05 -3.25 10.32
CA ILE A 75 0.50 -3.49 11.71
C ILE A 75 0.55 -2.17 12.48
N VAL A 76 1.11 -1.11 11.89
CA VAL A 76 1.15 0.22 12.51
C VAL A 76 -0.26 0.78 12.72
N ALA A 77 -1.14 0.65 11.73
CA ALA A 77 -2.55 1.05 11.84
C ALA A 77 -3.27 0.28 12.97
N SER A 78 -3.04 -1.02 13.09
CA SER A 78 -3.61 -1.86 14.16
C SER A 78 -3.14 -1.43 15.55
N ALA A 79 -1.84 -1.16 15.71
CA ALA A 79 -1.29 -0.64 16.95
C ALA A 79 -1.89 0.72 17.31
N LEU A 80 -2.00 1.64 16.35
CA LEU A 80 -2.60 2.96 16.54
C LEU A 80 -4.09 2.88 16.88
N ALA A 81 -4.85 2.04 16.17
CA ALA A 81 -6.27 1.84 16.45
C ALA A 81 -6.49 1.26 17.84
N THR A 82 -5.65 0.31 18.28
CA THR A 82 -5.70 -0.23 19.64
C THR A 82 -5.48 0.88 20.68
N ILE A 83 -4.47 1.74 20.49
CA ILE A 83 -4.22 2.88 21.39
C ILE A 83 -5.40 3.85 21.40
N VAL A 84 -5.95 4.18 20.24
CA VAL A 84 -7.13 5.06 20.12
C VAL A 84 -8.35 4.43 20.82
N GLY A 85 -8.59 3.14 20.61
CA GLY A 85 -9.66 2.39 21.25
C GLY A 85 -9.56 2.43 22.77
N MET A 86 -8.38 2.11 23.32
CA MET A 86 -8.14 2.18 24.77
C MET A 86 -8.39 3.58 25.35
N ARG A 87 -7.99 4.64 24.64
CA ARG A 87 -8.19 6.02 25.10
C ARG A 87 -9.66 6.46 25.11
N LEU A 88 -10.47 5.91 24.22
CA LEU A 88 -11.88 6.32 24.06
C LEU A 88 -12.83 5.48 24.92
N TYR A 89 -12.56 4.17 25.05
CA TYR A 89 -13.51 3.21 25.64
C TYR A 89 -12.85 2.22 26.60
N GLY A 90 -11.60 2.45 27.04
CA GLY A 90 -10.87 1.55 27.94
C GLY A 90 -10.68 0.15 27.34
N ASP A 91 -10.78 -0.88 28.16
CA ASP A 91 -10.53 -2.27 27.75
C ASP A 91 -11.50 -2.75 26.65
N ALA A 92 -12.77 -2.37 26.73
CA ALA A 92 -13.77 -2.67 25.70
C ALA A 92 -13.42 -2.00 24.35
N GLY A 93 -12.71 -0.87 24.40
CA GLY A 93 -12.23 -0.15 23.23
C GLY A 93 -11.26 -0.94 22.36
N VAL A 94 -10.50 -1.88 22.92
CA VAL A 94 -9.60 -2.74 22.15
C VAL A 94 -10.38 -3.66 21.21
N ALA A 95 -11.43 -4.29 21.72
CA ALA A 95 -12.28 -5.18 20.93
C ALA A 95 -13.03 -4.41 19.85
N ILE A 96 -13.59 -3.24 20.20
CA ILE A 96 -14.28 -2.36 19.25
C ILE A 96 -13.32 -1.88 18.16
N ALA A 97 -12.14 -1.38 18.53
CA ALA A 97 -11.15 -0.88 17.58
C ALA A 97 -10.65 -1.97 16.64
N THR A 98 -10.41 -3.18 17.15
CA THR A 98 -10.02 -4.33 16.32
C THR A 98 -11.10 -4.64 15.29
N GLY A 99 -12.36 -4.81 15.70
CA GLY A 99 -13.45 -5.13 14.79
C GLY A 99 -13.69 -4.06 13.73
N VAL A 100 -13.74 -2.79 14.16
CA VAL A 100 -13.95 -1.65 13.25
C VAL A 100 -12.79 -1.51 12.28
N LEU A 101 -11.54 -1.56 12.77
CA LEU A 101 -10.37 -1.42 11.90
C LEU A 101 -10.30 -2.56 10.88
N THR A 102 -10.53 -3.82 11.29
CA THR A 102 -10.52 -4.96 10.37
C THR A 102 -11.53 -4.76 9.25
N PHE A 103 -12.76 -4.36 9.59
CA PHE A 103 -13.79 -4.08 8.59
C PHE A 103 -13.38 -2.93 7.64
N VAL A 104 -12.84 -1.85 8.20
CA VAL A 104 -12.41 -0.68 7.43
C VAL A 104 -11.24 -1.02 6.50
N ILE A 105 -10.23 -1.73 6.98
CA ILE A 105 -9.09 -2.17 6.15
C ILE A 105 -9.59 -3.10 5.04
N LEU A 106 -10.40 -4.11 5.38
CA LEU A 106 -10.90 -5.08 4.41
C LEU A 106 -11.65 -4.40 3.26
N ILE A 107 -12.54 -3.45 3.56
CA ILE A 107 -13.33 -2.80 2.52
C ILE A 107 -12.51 -1.71 1.82
N PHE A 108 -11.98 -0.75 2.56
CA PHE A 108 -11.45 0.50 2.00
C PHE A 108 -9.97 0.43 1.66
N ALA A 109 -9.19 -0.42 2.32
CA ALA A 109 -7.78 -0.59 2.03
C ALA A 109 -7.49 -1.84 1.19
N GLU A 110 -8.39 -2.81 1.18
CA GLU A 110 -8.15 -4.08 0.48
C GLU A 110 -9.07 -4.28 -0.72
N VAL A 111 -10.35 -4.56 -0.52
CA VAL A 111 -11.26 -4.97 -1.60
C VAL A 111 -11.51 -3.84 -2.59
N LEU A 112 -11.85 -2.63 -2.12
CA LEU A 112 -12.19 -1.51 -2.99
C LEU A 112 -10.99 -1.05 -3.85
N PRO A 113 -9.80 -0.79 -3.28
CA PRO A 113 -8.66 -0.36 -4.09
C PRO A 113 -8.20 -1.41 -5.10
N LYS A 114 -8.20 -2.70 -4.72
CA LYS A 114 -7.87 -3.81 -5.64
C LYS A 114 -8.86 -3.86 -6.81
N SER A 115 -10.15 -3.71 -6.53
CA SER A 115 -11.20 -3.70 -7.56
C SER A 115 -11.02 -2.55 -8.56
N ILE A 116 -10.77 -1.33 -8.07
CA ILE A 116 -10.55 -0.17 -8.94
C ILE A 116 -9.23 -0.30 -9.72
N ALA A 117 -8.17 -0.80 -9.07
CA ALA A 117 -6.88 -1.02 -9.70
C ALA A 117 -6.91 -2.11 -10.78
N ALA A 118 -7.79 -3.10 -10.66
CA ALA A 118 -8.01 -4.11 -11.70
C ALA A 118 -8.64 -3.49 -12.96
N LEU A 119 -9.57 -2.54 -12.79
CA LEU A 119 -10.24 -1.84 -13.89
C LEU A 119 -9.34 -0.77 -14.55
N TYR A 120 -8.55 -0.05 -13.74
CA TYR A 120 -7.71 1.06 -14.19
C TYR A 120 -6.24 0.91 -13.74
N PRO A 121 -5.53 -0.14 -14.18
CA PRO A 121 -4.21 -0.47 -13.67
C PRO A 121 -3.16 0.63 -13.93
N GLU A 122 -3.24 1.32 -15.07
CA GLU A 122 -2.32 2.41 -15.41
C GLU A 122 -2.39 3.58 -14.40
N ARG A 123 -3.56 3.84 -13.80
CA ARG A 123 -3.77 4.94 -12.83
C ARG A 123 -3.07 4.70 -11.49
N PHE A 124 -2.85 3.45 -11.12
CA PHE A 124 -2.11 3.08 -9.91
C PHE A 124 -0.65 2.81 -10.25
N ALA A 125 -0.38 1.99 -11.27
CA ALA A 125 0.98 1.57 -11.61
C ALA A 125 1.91 2.75 -11.97
N TYR A 126 1.41 3.75 -12.72
CA TYR A 126 2.25 4.86 -13.19
C TYR A 126 2.71 5.78 -12.07
N PRO A 127 1.83 6.30 -11.18
CA PRO A 127 2.28 7.03 -9.99
C PRO A 127 3.17 6.18 -9.09
N SER A 128 2.79 4.92 -8.82
CA SER A 128 3.57 4.03 -7.93
C SER A 128 4.96 3.72 -8.44
N SER A 129 5.18 3.82 -9.75
CA SER A 129 6.52 3.69 -10.32
C SER A 129 7.53 4.71 -9.79
N VAL A 130 7.08 5.89 -9.34
CA VAL A 130 7.94 6.93 -8.77
C VAL A 130 8.47 6.47 -7.40
N LEU A 131 7.58 5.94 -6.56
CA LEU A 131 7.91 5.50 -5.21
C LEU A 131 8.67 4.17 -5.21
N LEU A 132 8.24 3.22 -6.04
CA LEU A 132 8.78 1.86 -6.04
C LEU A 132 10.13 1.75 -6.75
N SER A 133 10.44 2.61 -7.71
CA SER A 133 11.74 2.59 -8.42
C SER A 133 12.97 2.75 -7.51
N PRO A 134 13.05 3.78 -6.63
CA PRO A 134 14.16 3.89 -5.68
C PRO A 134 14.11 2.79 -4.63
N LEU A 135 12.91 2.45 -4.16
CA LEU A 135 12.71 1.47 -3.08
C LEU A 135 13.15 0.06 -3.51
N GLN A 136 12.92 -0.34 -4.77
CA GLN A 136 13.41 -1.60 -5.34
C GLN A 136 14.95 -1.65 -5.43
N LYS A 137 15.63 -0.51 -5.65
CA LYS A 137 17.10 -0.44 -5.63
C LYS A 137 17.66 -0.61 -4.22
N ILE A 138 16.99 -0.03 -3.22
CA ILE A 138 17.40 -0.11 -1.81
C ILE A 138 17.17 -1.52 -1.27
N MET A 139 16.08 -2.20 -1.64
CA MET A 139 15.80 -3.57 -1.21
C MET A 139 16.56 -4.64 -1.97
N LEU A 140 17.29 -4.28 -3.03
CA LEU A 140 18.12 -5.21 -3.82
C LEU A 140 19.15 -5.99 -2.98
N PRO A 141 19.89 -5.39 -2.03
CA PRO A 141 20.72 -6.13 -1.07
C PRO A 141 19.91 -7.03 -0.13
N VAL A 142 18.80 -6.54 0.43
CA VAL A 142 17.99 -7.30 1.40
C VAL A 142 17.38 -8.56 0.77
N VAL A 143 16.91 -8.47 -0.46
CA VAL A 143 16.33 -9.60 -1.21
C VAL A 143 17.40 -10.61 -1.65
N TRP A 144 18.69 -10.25 -1.66
CA TRP A 144 19.76 -11.23 -1.94
C TRP A 144 20.13 -12.06 -0.71
N PHE A 145 19.79 -11.59 0.49
CA PHE A 145 20.01 -12.32 1.75
C PHE A 145 18.91 -13.37 2.05
N PHE A 146 17.79 -13.32 1.35
CA PHE A 146 16.71 -14.33 1.38
C PHE A 146 16.75 -15.19 0.12
#